data_AF-A0A3D5UVB9-F1
#
_entry.id   AF-A0A3D5UVB9-F1
#
_cell.length_a   1.000
_cell.length_b   1.000
_cell.length_c   1.000
_cell.angle_alpha   90.00
_cell.angle_beta   90.00
_cell.angle_gamma   90.00
#
_symmetry.space_group_name_H-M   'P 1'
#
loop_
_entity.id
_entity.type
_entity.pdbx_description
1 polymer ?
#
loop_
_entity_poly.entity_id
_entity_poly.type
_entity_poly.pdbx_seq_one_letter_code
_entity_poly.pdbx_strand_id
1 'polypeptide(L)'
;MRHAKAGRKLNRTASHRKAMFANMAVALIKHEQIVTTLPKAKELRPYVEKLVTLGKRGDLHARRQAYAALPDKVWAAKLFDVLGPRYKDRQGGYTRVLKAGF
;
A
#
# COMPACT_ATOMS: atom_id res chain seq x y z
N MET A 1 -26.40 11.96 10.32
CA MET A 1 -25.24 12.41 9.52
C MET A 1 -24.30 11.23 9.26
N ARG A 2 -23.64 11.12 8.10
CA ARG A 2 -22.60 10.08 7.89
C ARG A 2 -21.29 10.54 8.56
N HIS A 3 -21.17 10.27 9.86
CA HIS A 3 -19.94 10.47 10.62
C HIS A 3 -18.79 9.64 10.02
N ALA A 4 -17.53 10.10 10.17
CA ALA A 4 -16.29 9.45 9.72
C ALA A 4 -16.00 9.38 8.19
N LYS A 5 -16.54 10.29 7.36
CA LYS A 5 -16.02 10.46 5.98
C LYS A 5 -14.68 11.20 6.01
N ALA A 6 -13.58 10.45 5.89
CA ALA A 6 -12.23 10.98 5.76
C ALA A 6 -11.58 10.61 4.41
N GLY A 7 -10.59 11.38 3.99
CA GLY A 7 -9.79 11.14 2.78
C GLY A 7 -10.49 11.49 1.46
N ARG A 8 -9.75 11.37 0.36
CA ARG A 8 -10.26 11.70 -0.98
C ARG A 8 -11.02 10.53 -1.60
N LYS A 9 -12.16 10.81 -2.22
CA LYS A 9 -12.96 9.78 -2.93
C LYS A 9 -12.42 9.42 -4.31
N LEU A 10 -11.60 10.30 -4.90
CA LEU A 10 -10.97 10.11 -6.22
C LEU A 10 -11.98 9.82 -7.34
N ASN A 11 -13.17 10.44 -7.26
CA ASN A 11 -14.31 10.25 -8.17
C ASN A 11 -14.67 8.77 -8.41
N ARG A 12 -14.57 7.94 -7.36
CA ARG A 12 -14.83 6.50 -7.40
C ARG A 12 -15.74 6.05 -6.27
N THR A 13 -16.47 4.96 -6.52
CA THR A 13 -17.20 4.21 -5.48
C THR A 13 -16.21 3.58 -4.49
N ALA A 14 -16.70 3.17 -3.31
CA ALA A 14 -15.85 2.58 -2.29
C ALA A 14 -15.19 1.26 -2.75
N SER A 15 -15.95 0.41 -3.45
CA SER A 15 -15.45 -0.86 -4.00
C SER A 15 -14.35 -0.63 -5.04
N HIS A 16 -14.59 0.25 -6.02
CA HIS A 16 -13.59 0.58 -7.03
C HIS A 16 -12.35 1.20 -6.39
N ARG A 17 -12.51 2.12 -5.42
CA ARG A 17 -11.36 2.71 -4.73
C ARG A 17 -10.51 1.66 -3.99
N LYS A 18 -11.15 0.69 -3.33
CA LYS A 18 -10.45 -0.43 -2.66
C LYS A 18 -9.64 -1.26 -3.66
N ALA A 19 -10.27 -1.68 -4.77
CA ALA A 19 -9.60 -2.46 -5.82
C ALA A 19 -8.45 -1.67 -6.48
N MET A 20 -8.65 -0.39 -6.76
CA MET A 20 -7.62 0.48 -7.33
C MET A 20 -6.40 0.57 -6.41
N PHE A 21 -6.58 0.80 -5.11
CA PHE A 21 -5.46 0.86 -4.17
C PHE A 21 -4.74 -0.49 -4.03
N ALA A 22 -5.47 -1.60 -4.01
CA ALA A 22 -4.87 -2.93 -3.97
C ALA A 22 -3.99 -3.18 -5.21
N ASN A 23 -4.49 -2.86 -6.41
CA ASN A 23 -3.73 -2.99 -7.65
C ASN A 23 -2.51 -2.06 -7.70
N MET A 24 -2.66 -0.80 -7.27
CA MET A 24 -1.54 0.15 -7.21
C MET A 24 -0.48 -0.28 -6.19
N ALA A 25 -0.89 -0.84 -5.04
CA ALA A 25 0.04 -1.37 -4.05
C ALA A 25 0.80 -2.58 -4.58
N VAL A 26 0.14 -3.52 -5.26
CA VAL A 26 0.80 -4.63 -5.95
C VAL A 26 1.82 -4.10 -6.96
N ALA A 27 1.43 -3.15 -7.80
CA ALA A 27 2.33 -2.55 -8.79
C ALA A 27 3.55 -1.89 -8.13
N LEU A 28 3.35 -1.16 -7.03
CA LEU A 28 4.44 -0.53 -6.29
C LEU A 28 5.36 -1.56 -5.61
N ILE A 29 4.82 -2.64 -5.04
CA ILE A 29 5.64 -3.70 -4.42
C ILE A 29 6.44 -4.46 -5.49
N LYS A 30 5.83 -4.71 -6.65
CA LYS A 30 6.45 -5.37 -7.79
C LYS A 30 7.60 -4.57 -8.37
N HIS A 31 7.33 -3.32 -8.76
CA HIS A 31 8.26 -2.48 -9.51
C HIS A 31 9.09 -1.53 -8.63
N GLU A 32 8.79 -1.42 -7.34
CA GLU A 32 9.42 -0.51 -6.36
C GLU A 32 9.26 0.99 -6.65
N GLN A 33 8.76 1.33 -7.83
CA GLN A 33 8.41 2.68 -8.26
C GLN A 33 7.23 2.63 -9.24
N ILE A 34 6.28 3.56 -9.10
CA ILE A 34 5.19 3.77 -10.04
C ILE A 34 4.98 5.27 -10.26
N VAL A 35 4.50 5.63 -11.45
CA VAL A 35 4.09 7.01 -11.77
C VAL A 35 2.56 7.07 -11.74
N THR A 36 2.00 8.04 -11.02
CA THR A 36 0.56 8.25 -10.91
C THR A 36 0.27 9.71 -10.57
N THR A 37 -1.01 10.11 -10.68
CA THR A 37 -1.48 11.45 -10.26
C THR A 37 -1.19 11.71 -8.78
N LEU A 38 -0.84 12.95 -8.44
CA LEU A 38 -0.50 13.38 -7.08
C LEU A 38 -1.55 13.00 -6.02
N PRO A 39 -2.88 13.19 -6.23
CA PRO A 39 -3.88 12.79 -5.25
C PRO A 39 -3.86 11.29 -4.96
N LYS A 40 -3.78 10.44 -6.00
CA LYS A 40 -3.68 8.98 -5.84
C LYS A 40 -2.43 8.58 -5.06
N ALA A 41 -1.27 9.19 -5.37
CA ALA A 41 -0.03 8.91 -4.65
C ALA A 41 -0.12 9.24 -3.15
N LYS A 42 -0.69 10.42 -2.82
CA LYS A 42 -0.87 10.84 -1.42
C LYS A 42 -1.82 9.91 -0.65
N GLU A 43 -2.89 9.42 -1.28
CA GLU A 43 -3.81 8.48 -0.63
C GLU A 43 -3.28 7.04 -0.59
N LEU A 44 -2.44 6.64 -1.55
CA LEU A 44 -1.83 5.31 -1.59
C LEU A 44 -0.80 5.12 -0.46
N ARG A 45 -0.06 6.17 -0.10
CA ARG A 45 0.98 6.15 0.92
C ARG A 45 0.57 5.48 2.25
N PRO A 46 -0.51 5.91 2.94
CA PRO A 46 -0.93 5.26 4.20
C PRO A 46 -1.39 3.81 4.01
N TYR A 47 -1.85 3.44 2.81
CA TYR A 47 -2.24 2.07 2.50
C TYR A 47 -1.00 1.16 2.41
N VAL A 48 0.03 1.59 1.68
CA VAL A 48 1.27 0.82 1.49
C VAL A 48 2.13 0.81 2.76
N GLU A 49 2.20 1.92 3.50
CA GLU A 49 2.95 1.96 4.76
C GLU A 49 2.45 0.90 5.76
N LYS A 50 1.13 0.71 5.85
CA LYS A 50 0.53 -0.35 6.70
C LYS A 50 0.91 -1.75 6.22
N LEU A 51 0.94 -1.99 4.90
CA LEU A 51 1.36 -3.29 4.35
C LEU A 51 2.83 -3.60 4.66
N VAL A 52 3.72 -2.60 4.57
CA VAL A 52 5.13 -2.79 4.96
C VAL A 52 5.25 -3.06 6.46
N THR A 53 4.46 -2.38 7.30
CA THR A 53 4.41 -2.68 8.74
C THR A 53 3.97 -4.11 9.03
N LEU A 54 2.99 -4.65 8.29
CA LEU A 54 2.63 -6.07 8.37
C LEU A 54 3.80 -6.96 7.95
N GLY A 55 4.46 -6.62 6.84
CA GLY A 55 5.68 -7.28 6.36
C GLY A 55 6.76 -7.39 7.44
N LYS A 56 6.99 -6.31 8.20
CA LYS A 56 7.92 -6.27 9.32
C LYS A 56 7.51 -7.15 10.50
N ARG A 57 6.20 -7.28 10.78
CA ARG A 57 5.69 -8.11 11.88
C ARG A 57 5.95 -9.60 11.63
N GLY A 58 5.86 -10.05 10.37
CA GLY A 58 6.32 -11.38 9.95
C GLY A 58 5.44 -12.58 10.36
N ASP A 59 4.53 -12.42 11.32
CA ASP A 59 3.70 -13.52 11.82
C ASP A 59 2.66 -14.05 10.80
N LEU A 60 2.14 -15.24 11.05
CA LEU A 60 1.14 -15.89 10.19
C LEU A 60 -0.13 -15.03 10.04
N HIS A 61 -0.51 -14.31 11.10
CA HIS A 61 -1.69 -13.44 11.08
C HIS A 61 -1.48 -12.24 10.14
N ALA A 62 -0.30 -11.64 10.13
CA ALA A 62 0.11 -10.56 9.24
C ALA A 62 0.12 -11.04 7.79
N ARG A 63 0.66 -12.24 7.53
CA ARG A 63 0.64 -12.87 6.20
C ARG A 63 -0.81 -13.02 5.69
N ARG A 64 -1.71 -13.54 6.53
CA ARG A 64 -3.15 -13.66 6.20
C ARG A 64 -3.81 -12.29 5.93
N GLN A 65 -3.51 -11.28 6.74
CA GLN A 65 -4.02 -9.91 6.53
C GLN A 65 -3.54 -9.31 5.21
N ALA A 66 -2.26 -9.47 4.87
CA ALA A 66 -1.70 -8.98 3.60
C ALA A 66 -2.31 -9.70 2.38
N TYR A 67 -2.49 -11.03 2.46
CA TYR A 67 -3.11 -11.82 1.39
C TYR A 67 -4.61 -11.54 1.21
N ALA A 68 -5.30 -11.11 2.27
CA ALA A 68 -6.69 -10.64 2.15
C ALA A 68 -6.79 -9.23 1.54
N ALA A 69 -5.74 -8.41 1.68
CA ALA A 69 -5.71 -7.05 1.18
C ALA A 69 -5.26 -6.94 -0.29
N LEU A 70 -4.33 -7.80 -0.72
CA LEU A 70 -3.73 -7.77 -2.04
C LEU A 70 -4.25 -8.93 -2.92
N PRO A 71 -4.61 -8.66 -4.19
CA PRO A 71 -5.10 -9.71 -5.09
C PRO A 71 -4.01 -10.70 -5.51
N ASP A 72 -2.75 -10.23 -5.62
CA ASP A 72 -1.63 -11.06 -6.05
C ASP A 72 -0.79 -11.50 -4.83
N LYS A 73 -0.89 -12.79 -4.52
CA LYS A 73 -0.21 -13.41 -3.38
C LYS A 73 1.31 -13.51 -3.57
N VAL A 74 1.79 -13.56 -4.81
CA VAL A 74 3.22 -13.65 -5.12
C VAL A 74 3.91 -12.36 -4.68
N TRP A 75 3.35 -11.21 -5.07
CA TRP A 75 3.90 -9.92 -4.64
C TRP A 75 3.65 -9.63 -3.16
N ALA A 76 2.57 -10.17 -2.59
CA ALA A 76 2.35 -10.07 -1.15
C ALA A 76 3.41 -10.83 -0.34
N ALA A 77 3.97 -11.95 -0.84
CA ALA A 77 5.08 -12.65 -0.18
C ALA A 77 6.35 -11.79 -0.11
N LYS A 78 6.65 -11.01 -1.17
CA LYS A 78 7.79 -10.07 -1.22
C LYS A 78 7.79 -9.06 -0.06
N LEU A 79 6.61 -8.71 0.49
CA LEU A 79 6.52 -7.85 1.68
C LEU A 79 7.24 -8.45 2.89
N PHE A 80 7.16 -9.76 3.07
CA PHE A 80 7.72 -10.46 4.24
C PHE A 80 9.14 -10.93 3.99
N ASP A 81 9.43 -11.36 2.77
CA ASP A 81 10.70 -12.02 2.48
C ASP A 81 11.80 -11.01 2.10
N VAL A 82 11.42 -9.85 1.55
CA VAL A 82 12.37 -8.81 1.09
C VAL A 82 12.17 -7.49 1.82
N LEU A 83 10.96 -6.91 1.78
CA LEU A 83 10.74 -5.55 2.27
C LEU A 83 10.72 -5.46 3.80
N GLY A 84 10.19 -6.47 4.49
CA GLY A 84 10.17 -6.55 5.95
C GLY A 84 11.58 -6.51 6.55
N PRO A 85 12.49 -7.41 6.14
CA PRO A 85 13.90 -7.36 6.54
C PRO A 85 14.58 -6.04 6.17
N ARG A 86 14.37 -5.55 4.93
CA ARG A 86 14.98 -4.29 4.44
C ARG A 86 14.61 -3.08 5.32
N TYR A 87 13.38 -3.02 5.83
CA TYR A 87 12.91 -1.90 6.64
C TYR A 87 12.82 -2.21 8.13
N LYS A 88 13.50 -3.26 8.61
CA LYS A 88 13.46 -3.71 10.02
C LYS A 88 13.71 -2.56 11.00
N ASP A 89 14.76 -1.78 10.79
CA ASP A 89 15.20 -0.73 11.71
C ASP A 89 14.49 0.62 11.49
N ARG A 90 13.78 0.77 10.36
CA ARG A 90 13.09 2.03 10.02
C ARG A 90 11.72 2.12 10.72
N GLN A 91 11.50 3.17 11.51
CA GLN A 91 10.23 3.41 12.22
C GLN A 91 9.25 4.25 11.37
N GLY A 92 8.80 3.71 10.24
CA GLY A 92 7.83 4.39 9.35
C GLY A 92 8.48 5.19 8.21
N GLY A 93 7.64 5.80 7.36
CA GLY A 93 8.14 6.54 6.19
C GLY A 93 8.81 5.64 5.14
N TYR A 94 8.19 4.50 4.82
CA TYR A 94 8.74 3.52 3.87
C TYR A 94 8.60 3.94 2.41
N THR A 95 7.67 4.85 2.12
CA THR A 95 7.40 5.33 0.76
C THR A 95 7.64 6.83 0.64
N ARG A 96 7.97 7.28 -0.56
CA ARG A 96 8.18 8.69 -0.88
C ARG A 96 7.34 9.04 -2.11
N VAL A 97 6.75 10.23 -2.10
CA VAL A 97 6.03 10.79 -3.25
C VAL A 97 6.89 11.89 -3.86
N LEU A 98 7.32 11.70 -5.11
CA LEU A 98 8.07 12.66 -5.89
C LEU A 98 7.14 13.29 -6.94
N LYS A 99 7.27 14.60 -7.17
CA LYS A 99 6.55 15.26 -8.28
C LYS A 99 7.27 14.94 -9.59
N ALA A 100 6.51 14.50 -10.59
CA ALA A 100 7.03 14.07 -11.89
C ALA A 100 6.88 15.13 -13.00
N GLY A 101 6.77 16.41 -12.64
CA GLY A 101 6.80 17.52 -13.62
C GLY A 101 5.46 17.91 -14.26
N PHE A 102 4.33 17.38 -13.79
CA PHE A 102 2.98 17.71 -14.27
C PHE A 102 1.98 17.82 -13.12
#